data_AF-A0A0C9N1P5-F1
#
_entry.id   AF-A0A0C9N1P5-F1
#
_cell.length_a   1.000
_cell.length_b   1.000
_cell.length_c   1.000
_cell.angle_alpha   90.00
_cell.angle_beta   90.00
_cell.angle_gamma   90.00
#
_symmetry.space_group_name_H-M   'P 1'
#
loop_
_entity.id
_entity.type
_entity.pdbx_description
1 polymer ?
#
loop_
_entity_poly.entity_id
_entity_poly.type
_entity_poly.pdbx_seq_one_letter_code
_entity_poly.pdbx_strand_id
1 'polypeptide(L)'
;MRMERALLKGVGMEWVRLYARAWAMATPCGGNGWPIWSVLRGMKRILILSALISLAACSRETPEEVRNAAAPVTNTPGPAATAGPAGDGTTFIGVPKEKAPDYVGRWIGVEGMYLTIKHAATPGRYRLEMQWDLDHKGEFRGEQVGDTIVFERNGVRETLRPTHGDATGLKYLAGKTQCLTVKPGEGYCKA
;
A
#
# COMPACT_ATOMS: atom_id res chain seq x y z
N MET A 1 19.52 -7.52 64.73
CA MET A 1 19.99 -8.76 64.08
C MET A 1 19.78 -8.56 62.59
N ARG A 2 20.81 -8.15 61.84
CA ARG A 2 21.92 -8.94 61.31
C ARG A 2 21.50 -9.68 60.02
N MET A 3 21.99 -9.11 58.92
CA MET A 3 22.43 -9.75 57.67
C MET A 3 21.39 -10.60 56.92
N GLU A 4 20.97 -10.10 55.77
CA GLU A 4 21.43 -10.73 54.53
C GLU A 4 21.73 -9.67 53.48
N ARG A 5 22.93 -9.83 52.92
CA ARG A 5 23.66 -8.90 52.07
C ARG A 5 24.07 -9.73 50.86
N ALA A 6 23.95 -9.11 49.70
CA ALA A 6 24.66 -9.39 48.46
C ALA A 6 24.23 -10.63 47.64
N LEU A 7 23.82 -10.31 46.41
CA LEU A 7 24.05 -10.98 45.13
C LEU A 7 22.78 -10.66 44.32
N LEU A 8 22.77 -9.70 43.41
CA LEU A 8 23.40 -9.80 42.09
C LEU A 8 23.66 -8.39 41.56
N LYS A 9 24.93 -7.95 41.61
CA LYS A 9 25.43 -6.89 40.74
C LYS A 9 25.98 -7.57 39.49
N GLY A 10 25.61 -7.04 38.33
CA GLY A 10 26.41 -7.19 37.11
C GLY A 10 25.85 -8.17 36.08
N VAL A 11 24.92 -7.69 35.26
CA VAL A 11 24.96 -7.76 33.78
C VAL A 11 24.00 -6.68 33.31
N GLY A 12 24.45 -5.66 32.56
CA GLY A 12 23.49 -4.72 31.95
C GLY A 12 23.95 -3.30 31.64
N MET A 13 25.24 -2.97 31.78
CA MET A 13 25.74 -1.61 31.49
C MET A 13 26.85 -1.53 30.44
N GLU A 14 27.13 -2.62 29.71
CA GLU A 14 28.23 -2.66 28.74
C GLU A 14 27.82 -2.51 27.27
N TRP A 15 26.53 -2.45 26.94
CA TRP A 15 26.08 -2.32 25.53
C TRP A 15 25.98 -0.87 25.03
N VAL A 16 25.98 0.12 25.93
CA VAL A 16 25.74 1.54 25.56
C VAL A 16 27.00 2.27 25.05
N ARG A 17 28.16 1.60 24.96
CA ARG A 17 29.43 2.24 24.52
C ARG A 17 30.01 1.75 23.19
N LEU A 18 29.37 0.81 22.51
CA LEU A 18 29.92 0.21 21.27
C LEU A 18 29.31 0.71 19.95
N TYR A 19 28.28 1.55 19.96
CA TYR A 19 27.65 2.08 18.72
C TYR A 19 27.93 3.57 18.43
N ALA A 20 29.02 4.13 18.98
CA ALA A 20 29.36 5.56 18.84
C ALA A 20 30.51 5.86 17.86
N ARG A 21 30.96 4.92 17.02
CA ARG A 21 32.12 5.14 16.13
C ARG A 21 32.02 4.34 14.82
N ALA A 22 31.17 4.73 13.87
CA ALA A 22 31.22 4.15 12.52
C ALA A 22 30.51 4.93 11.39
N TRP A 23 30.26 6.24 11.49
CA TRP A 23 29.74 7.03 10.35
C TRP A 23 30.51 8.33 10.18
N ALA A 24 31.79 8.18 9.89
CA ALA A 24 32.59 9.21 9.25
C ALA A 24 33.38 8.52 8.14
N MET A 25 33.50 9.19 6.99
CA MET A 25 34.20 8.80 5.76
C MET A 25 33.33 8.11 4.69
N ALA A 26 32.71 8.94 3.84
CA ALA A 26 32.67 8.72 2.39
C ALA A 26 32.10 9.97 1.70
N THR A 27 32.91 11.02 1.62
CA THR A 27 32.69 12.15 0.70
C THR A 27 33.56 11.90 -0.54
N PRO A 28 32.99 11.55 -1.71
CA PRO A 28 33.72 11.68 -2.95
C PRO A 28 33.64 13.12 -3.46
N CYS A 29 34.81 13.74 -3.51
CA CYS A 29 35.13 14.98 -4.20
C CYS A 29 35.00 14.83 -5.72
N GLY A 30 34.58 15.91 -6.39
CA GLY A 30 34.86 16.21 -7.81
C GLY A 30 34.06 15.37 -8.81
N GLY A 31 33.43 15.91 -9.83
CA GLY A 31 33.69 17.11 -10.60
C GLY A 31 33.49 16.75 -12.08
N ASN A 32 33.11 17.73 -12.91
CA ASN A 32 33.22 17.70 -14.37
C ASN A 32 32.10 16.85 -15.03
N GLY A 33 31.02 17.45 -15.53
CA GLY A 33 31.04 18.30 -16.71
C GLY A 33 31.13 17.42 -17.96
N TRP A 34 30.05 17.34 -18.73
CA TRP A 34 30.02 17.28 -20.21
C TRP A 34 28.55 17.19 -20.69
N PRO A 35 28.07 18.17 -21.48
CA PRO A 35 26.79 18.12 -22.17
C PRO A 35 27.01 17.69 -23.63
N ILE A 36 26.63 16.47 -23.95
CA ILE A 36 26.49 15.93 -25.31
C ILE A 36 25.48 14.79 -25.11
N TRP A 37 24.30 14.76 -25.70
CA TRP A 37 24.04 14.65 -27.13
C TRP A 37 22.63 15.20 -27.43
N SER A 38 22.58 16.35 -28.09
CA SER A 38 21.47 16.70 -28.97
C SER A 38 21.60 15.86 -30.24
N VAL A 39 20.75 14.86 -30.40
CA VAL A 39 20.48 14.19 -31.68
C VAL A 39 18.97 14.27 -31.88
N LEU A 40 18.55 15.30 -32.59
CA LEU A 40 18.14 15.25 -34.00
C LEU A 40 16.73 14.68 -34.19
N ARG A 41 15.91 15.59 -34.73
CA ARG A 41 15.18 15.41 -35.99
C ARG A 41 13.83 14.71 -35.85
N GLY A 42 12.80 15.55 -35.94
CA GLY A 42 11.41 15.16 -36.04
C GLY A 42 11.16 14.13 -37.15
N MET A 43 10.34 13.14 -36.80
CA MET A 43 9.69 12.29 -37.78
C MET A 43 8.28 12.83 -38.02
N LYS A 44 8.16 13.21 -39.29
CA LYS A 44 7.08 13.91 -39.94
C LYS A 44 5.86 13.00 -40.06
N ARG A 45 4.71 13.61 -39.80
CA ARG A 45 3.35 13.19 -40.17
C ARG A 45 3.33 12.21 -41.36
N ILE A 46 2.89 10.99 -41.12
CA ILE A 46 2.43 10.07 -42.18
C ILE A 46 0.96 9.79 -41.89
N LEU A 47 0.12 10.46 -42.67
CA LEU A 47 -1.27 10.13 -42.92
C LEU A 47 -1.31 8.85 -43.75
N ILE A 48 -2.02 7.81 -43.32
CA ILE A 48 -2.52 6.75 -44.21
C ILE A 48 -4.00 6.54 -43.91
N LEU A 49 -4.81 6.93 -44.88
CA LEU A 49 -6.19 6.47 -45.10
C LEU A 49 -6.16 5.03 -45.61
N SER A 50 -6.98 4.15 -45.03
CA SER A 50 -7.56 2.97 -45.69
C SER A 50 -8.60 2.37 -44.73
N ALA A 51 -9.91 2.53 -44.96
CA ALA A 51 -10.78 1.94 -45.99
C ALA A 51 -11.59 0.75 -45.41
N LEU A 52 -12.91 0.83 -45.64
CA LEU A 52 -14.01 -0.03 -45.21
C LEU A 52 -13.86 -1.52 -45.55
N ILE A 53 -14.73 -2.35 -44.93
CA ILE A 53 -15.35 -3.67 -45.33
C ILE A 53 -15.41 -4.55 -44.06
N SER A 54 -16.46 -5.25 -43.60
CA SER A 54 -17.87 -5.43 -43.99
C SER A 54 -18.62 -6.17 -42.85
N LEU A 55 -19.95 -6.13 -42.95
CA LEU A 55 -21.06 -6.78 -42.22
C LEU A 55 -20.80 -8.11 -41.47
N ALA A 56 -21.29 -8.17 -40.22
CA ALA A 56 -22.09 -9.25 -39.58
C ALA A 56 -22.20 -8.91 -38.07
N ALA A 57 -23.31 -8.97 -37.34
CA ALA A 57 -24.62 -9.56 -37.56
C ALA A 57 -25.65 -8.79 -36.71
N CYS A 58 -26.82 -8.50 -37.27
CA CYS A 58 -28.01 -8.30 -36.48
C CYS A 58 -28.48 -9.67 -35.99
N SER A 59 -28.56 -9.86 -34.68
CA SER A 59 -29.55 -10.77 -34.09
C SER A 59 -30.17 -10.05 -32.90
N ARG A 60 -31.40 -9.61 -33.12
CA ARG A 60 -32.36 -9.31 -32.07
C ARG A 60 -32.95 -10.65 -31.64
N GLU A 61 -32.91 -10.93 -30.34
CA GLU A 61 -33.82 -11.88 -29.71
C GLU A 61 -34.54 -11.19 -28.55
N THR A 62 -35.82 -11.53 -28.46
CA THR A 62 -36.92 -10.89 -27.75
C THR A 62 -36.94 -11.21 -26.25
N PRO A 63 -37.69 -10.43 -25.45
CA PRO A 63 -37.91 -10.73 -24.04
C PRO A 63 -38.97 -11.83 -23.92
N GLU A 64 -38.65 -12.94 -23.26
CA GLU A 64 -39.68 -13.82 -22.71
C GLU A 64 -39.32 -14.30 -21.31
N GLU A 65 -40.31 -14.09 -20.46
CA GLU A 65 -40.42 -14.39 -19.06
C GLU A 65 -40.47 -15.90 -18.82
N VAL A 66 -39.58 -16.42 -17.97
CA VAL A 66 -39.86 -17.67 -17.23
C VAL A 66 -39.47 -17.51 -15.78
N ARG A 67 -40.49 -17.10 -15.03
CA ARG A 67 -40.64 -17.23 -13.59
C ARG A 67 -40.55 -18.71 -13.20
N ASN A 68 -39.57 -19.09 -12.38
CA ASN A 68 -39.64 -20.35 -11.62
C ASN A 68 -39.09 -20.19 -10.20
N ALA A 69 -40.05 -20.22 -9.28
CA ALA A 69 -40.01 -20.81 -7.94
C ALA A 69 -38.78 -20.54 -7.05
N ALA A 70 -38.92 -19.51 -6.22
CA ALA A 70 -38.24 -19.43 -4.93
C ALA A 70 -38.76 -20.53 -3.98
N ALA A 71 -37.87 -21.41 -3.53
CA ALA A 71 -38.05 -22.18 -2.30
C ALA A 71 -37.20 -21.51 -1.20
N PRO A 72 -37.75 -21.25 0.01
CA PRO A 72 -36.99 -20.63 1.08
C PRO A 72 -36.06 -21.65 1.74
N VAL A 73 -34.75 -21.52 1.51
CA VAL A 73 -33.75 -22.14 2.38
C VAL A 73 -33.40 -21.17 3.50
N THR A 74 -33.98 -21.44 4.66
CA THR A 74 -33.68 -20.81 5.94
C THR A 74 -32.29 -21.23 6.40
N ASN A 75 -31.29 -20.37 6.24
CA ASN A 75 -30.01 -20.52 6.94
C ASN A 75 -30.10 -19.79 8.28
N THR A 76 -30.40 -20.58 9.31
CA THR A 76 -30.36 -20.17 10.73
C THR A 76 -28.92 -19.88 11.15
N PRO A 77 -28.64 -18.77 11.85
CA PRO A 77 -27.31 -18.47 12.40
C PRO A 77 -26.93 -19.46 13.51
N GLY A 78 -25.75 -20.08 13.39
CA GLY A 78 -25.13 -20.85 14.47
C GLY A 78 -24.62 -19.94 15.60
N PRO A 79 -24.85 -20.27 16.88
CA PRO A 79 -24.38 -19.46 18.00
C PRO A 79 -22.91 -19.71 18.38
N ALA A 80 -22.30 -18.60 18.81
CA ALA A 80 -21.28 -18.46 19.85
C ALA A 80 -19.84 -18.92 19.56
N ALA A 81 -19.01 -17.89 19.34
CA ALA A 81 -17.61 -17.87 19.70
C ALA A 81 -17.41 -18.23 21.18
N THR A 82 -16.44 -19.11 21.46
CA THR A 82 -15.84 -19.27 22.79
C THR A 82 -14.52 -18.51 22.82
N ALA A 83 -14.43 -17.54 23.74
CA ALA A 83 -13.25 -16.75 24.02
C ALA A 83 -12.32 -17.44 25.05
N GLY A 84 -11.02 -17.19 24.94
CA GLY A 84 -10.07 -17.20 26.06
C GLY A 84 -8.62 -17.53 25.66
N PRO A 85 -7.58 -17.05 26.39
CA PRO A 85 -7.59 -16.04 27.46
C PRO A 85 -7.03 -14.68 27.02
N ALA A 86 -7.43 -13.65 27.76
CA ALA A 86 -6.83 -12.33 27.75
C ALA A 86 -5.36 -12.43 28.18
N GLY A 87 -4.45 -11.92 27.34
CA GLY A 87 -3.09 -11.61 27.79
C GLY A 87 -3.13 -10.34 28.64
N ASP A 88 -2.50 -10.38 29.81
CA ASP A 88 -2.26 -9.24 30.69
C ASP A 88 -1.37 -8.20 30.00
N GLY A 89 -1.97 -7.40 29.13
CA GLY A 89 -1.33 -6.29 28.44
C GLY A 89 -1.12 -5.14 29.41
N THR A 90 -0.01 -5.19 30.15
CA THR A 90 0.62 -4.03 30.80
C THR A 90 0.41 -2.79 29.94
N THR A 91 -0.20 -1.75 30.51
CA THR A 91 -0.43 -0.47 29.87
C THR A 91 0.90 0.13 29.43
N PHE A 92 1.24 -0.03 28.16
CA PHE A 92 2.25 0.79 27.52
C PHE A 92 1.65 2.19 27.41
N ILE A 93 2.07 3.10 28.28
CA ILE A 93 1.84 4.53 28.09
C ILE A 93 2.69 4.94 26.89
N GLY A 94 2.11 4.81 25.70
CA GLY A 94 2.72 5.23 24.45
C GLY A 94 2.91 6.74 24.44
N VAL A 95 4.09 7.16 24.00
CA VAL A 95 4.37 8.54 23.55
C VAL A 95 3.20 9.02 22.69
N PRO A 96 2.74 10.29 22.81
CA PRO A 96 1.62 10.79 22.03
C PRO A 96 1.78 10.42 20.56
N LYS A 97 0.87 9.59 20.06
CA LYS A 97 0.88 9.18 18.67
C LYS A 97 0.65 10.45 17.86
N GLU A 98 1.66 10.88 17.12
CA GLU A 98 1.52 12.00 16.19
C GLU A 98 0.26 11.76 15.34
N LYS A 99 -0.50 12.84 15.10
CA LYS A 99 -1.73 12.75 14.32
C LYS A 99 -1.40 12.01 13.03
N ALA A 100 -2.05 10.87 12.84
CA ALA A 100 -1.76 10.01 11.72
C ALA A 100 -1.91 10.80 10.39
N PRO A 101 -1.00 10.61 9.41
CA PRO A 101 -1.06 11.34 8.16
C PRO A 101 -2.39 11.07 7.44
N ASP A 102 -2.92 12.08 6.75
CA ASP A 102 -4.08 11.89 5.89
C ASP A 102 -3.62 11.55 4.47
N TYR A 103 -3.88 10.32 4.04
CA TYR A 103 -3.43 9.80 2.75
C TYR A 103 -4.40 10.04 1.59
N VAL A 104 -5.46 10.83 1.82
CA VAL A 104 -6.53 11.02 0.84
C VAL A 104 -6.06 11.63 -0.49
N GLY A 105 -6.74 11.20 -1.54
CA GLY A 105 -6.50 11.58 -2.93
C GLY A 105 -6.01 10.44 -3.80
N ARG A 106 -5.58 10.80 -5.01
CA ARG A 106 -5.05 9.87 -6.03
C ARG A 106 -3.54 9.70 -5.87
N TRP A 107 -3.09 8.48 -6.12
CA TRP A 107 -1.71 8.02 -6.13
C TRP A 107 -1.49 7.18 -7.39
N ILE A 108 -0.32 7.34 -8.02
CA ILE A 108 0.00 6.80 -9.33
C ILE A 108 1.06 5.71 -9.19
N GLY A 109 0.75 4.52 -9.70
CA GLY A 109 1.67 3.40 -9.81
C GLY A 109 2.22 3.25 -11.24
N VAL A 110 2.91 2.14 -11.49
CA VAL A 110 3.46 1.84 -12.81
C VAL A 110 2.38 1.32 -13.76
N GLU A 111 2.57 1.53 -15.07
CA GLU A 111 1.76 0.87 -16.11
C GLU A 111 0.24 1.06 -15.97
N GLY A 112 -0.20 2.20 -15.44
CA GLY A 112 -1.62 2.51 -15.24
C GLY A 112 -2.21 2.06 -13.90
N MET A 113 -1.42 1.38 -13.06
CA MET A 113 -1.79 1.11 -11.67
C MET A 113 -2.08 2.42 -10.92
N TYR A 114 -3.05 2.38 -10.02
CA TYR A 114 -3.42 3.54 -9.22
C TYR A 114 -3.99 3.14 -7.87
N LEU A 115 -4.01 4.12 -6.98
CA LEU A 115 -4.72 4.04 -5.71
C LEU A 115 -5.42 5.37 -5.44
N THR A 116 -6.73 5.34 -5.22
CA THR A 116 -7.52 6.47 -4.75
C THR A 116 -7.97 6.19 -3.33
N ILE A 117 -7.64 7.08 -2.41
CA ILE A 117 -8.02 6.98 -1.00
C ILE A 117 -9.05 8.05 -0.72
N LYS A 118 -10.21 7.65 -0.19
CA LYS A 118 -11.30 8.53 0.22
C LYS A 118 -11.62 8.27 1.70
N HIS A 119 -12.03 9.31 2.43
CA HIS A 119 -12.60 9.13 3.78
C HIS A 119 -13.85 8.26 3.70
N ALA A 120 -14.06 7.39 4.68
CA ALA A 120 -15.35 6.76 4.92
C ALA A 120 -16.16 7.60 5.93
N ALA A 121 -17.38 7.14 6.26
CA ALA A 121 -18.25 7.83 7.21
C ALA A 121 -17.67 7.94 8.64
N THR A 122 -16.76 7.04 9.01
CA THR A 122 -16.15 7.00 10.35
C THR A 122 -14.69 7.48 10.25
N PRO A 123 -14.24 8.35 11.17
CA PRO A 123 -12.83 8.76 11.25
C PRO A 123 -11.90 7.55 11.33
N GLY A 124 -10.75 7.63 10.65
CA GLY A 124 -9.78 6.51 10.58
C GLY A 124 -10.23 5.34 9.70
N ARG A 125 -11.38 5.42 9.04
CA ARG A 125 -11.83 4.43 8.04
C ARG A 125 -11.76 5.04 6.64
N TYR A 126 -11.36 4.22 5.67
CA TYR A 126 -11.15 4.65 4.29
C TYR A 126 -11.92 3.77 3.29
N ARG A 127 -12.16 4.34 2.11
CA ARG A 127 -12.45 3.61 0.87
C ARG A 127 -11.23 3.70 -0.02
N LEU A 128 -10.76 2.54 -0.46
CA LEU A 128 -9.58 2.39 -1.31
C LEU A 128 -10.07 1.88 -2.66
N GLU A 129 -9.93 2.67 -3.72
CA GLU A 129 -10.19 2.24 -5.09
C GLU A 129 -8.83 2.05 -5.75
N MET A 130 -8.47 0.84 -6.13
CA MET A 130 -7.12 0.53 -6.60
C MET A 130 -7.10 -0.43 -7.78
N GLN A 131 -6.08 -0.25 -8.62
CA GLN A 131 -5.59 -1.23 -9.59
C GLN A 131 -4.16 -1.58 -9.16
N TRP A 132 -3.92 -2.84 -8.80
CA TRP A 132 -2.64 -3.28 -8.23
C TRP A 132 -1.80 -4.14 -9.17
N ASP A 133 -2.36 -4.49 -10.32
CA ASP A 133 -1.67 -5.04 -11.48
C ASP A 133 -2.52 -4.78 -12.75
N LEU A 134 -2.09 -5.29 -13.90
CA LEU A 134 -2.75 -5.01 -15.19
C LEU A 134 -4.13 -5.66 -15.31
N ASP A 135 -4.40 -6.73 -14.57
CA ASP A 135 -5.60 -7.55 -14.69
C ASP A 135 -6.58 -7.30 -13.54
N HIS A 136 -6.10 -6.82 -12.40
CA HIS A 136 -6.91 -6.71 -11.19
C HIS A 136 -7.09 -5.29 -10.68
N LYS A 137 -8.35 -4.96 -10.40
CA LYS A 137 -8.80 -3.71 -9.79
C LYS A 137 -9.98 -3.96 -8.87
N GLY A 138 -10.20 -3.07 -7.91
CA GLY A 138 -11.34 -3.18 -7.00
C GLY A 138 -11.44 -2.07 -5.98
N GLU A 139 -12.48 -2.15 -5.17
CA GLU A 139 -12.69 -1.28 -4.03
C GLU A 139 -12.57 -2.05 -2.72
N PHE A 140 -11.86 -1.47 -1.75
CA PHE A 140 -11.56 -2.08 -0.46
C PHE A 140 -11.86 -1.11 0.68
N ARG A 141 -12.13 -1.69 1.85
CA ARG A 141 -12.31 -0.94 3.09
C ARG A 141 -10.98 -0.95 3.85
N GLY A 142 -10.45 0.25 4.12
CA GLY A 142 -9.23 0.43 4.89
C GLY A 142 -9.49 0.93 6.30
N GLU A 143 -8.58 0.64 7.21
CA GLU A 143 -8.53 1.16 8.57
C GLU A 143 -7.16 1.72 8.90
N GLN A 144 -7.14 2.90 9.50
CA GLN A 144 -5.91 3.52 9.96
C GLN A 144 -5.35 2.79 11.18
N VAL A 145 -4.13 2.27 11.04
CA VAL A 145 -3.37 1.67 12.12
C VAL A 145 -2.04 2.39 12.23
N GLY A 146 -2.03 3.45 13.05
CA GLY A 146 -0.88 4.36 13.12
C GLY A 146 -0.70 5.13 11.83
N ASP A 147 0.50 5.08 11.26
CA ASP A 147 0.85 5.68 9.97
C ASP A 147 0.49 4.78 8.78
N THR A 148 -0.16 3.64 9.00
CA THR A 148 -0.51 2.69 7.94
C THR A 148 -2.02 2.59 7.73
N ILE A 149 -2.42 2.03 6.59
CA ILE A 149 -3.79 1.61 6.34
C ILE A 149 -3.82 0.09 6.15
N VAL A 150 -4.53 -0.61 7.02
CA VAL A 150 -4.75 -2.06 6.92
C VAL A 150 -6.05 -2.31 6.15
N PHE A 151 -6.04 -3.26 5.22
CA PHE A 151 -7.22 -3.63 4.43
C PHE A 151 -7.17 -5.12 4.06
N GLU A 152 -8.34 -5.69 3.77
CA GLU A 152 -8.46 -7.09 3.30
C GLU A 152 -8.61 -7.10 1.79
N ARG A 153 -7.75 -7.86 1.09
CA ARG A 153 -7.83 -8.11 -0.35
C ARG A 153 -7.69 -9.61 -0.60
N ASN A 154 -8.69 -10.22 -1.24
CA ASN A 154 -8.72 -11.66 -1.52
C ASN A 154 -8.57 -12.55 -0.27
N GLY A 155 -9.13 -12.12 0.88
CA GLY A 155 -9.01 -12.82 2.16
C GLY A 155 -7.64 -12.72 2.82
N VAL A 156 -6.76 -11.85 2.29
CA VAL A 156 -5.45 -11.55 2.87
C VAL A 156 -5.47 -10.16 3.47
N ARG A 157 -5.02 -10.07 4.71
CA ARG A 157 -4.81 -8.80 5.41
C ARG A 157 -3.54 -8.12 4.91
N GLU A 158 -3.71 -7.14 4.06
CA GLU A 158 -2.65 -6.32 3.48
C GLU A 158 -2.41 -5.06 4.31
N THR A 159 -1.24 -4.44 4.18
CA THR A 159 -0.91 -3.17 4.86
C THR A 159 -0.30 -2.20 3.87
N LEU A 160 -0.96 -1.06 3.69
CA LEU A 160 -0.46 0.07 2.93
C LEU A 160 0.40 0.96 3.84
N ARG A 161 1.67 1.15 3.47
CA ARG A 161 2.70 1.81 4.28
C ARG A 161 3.27 3.02 3.57
N PRO A 162 3.60 4.12 4.30
CA PRO A 162 4.41 5.19 3.75
C PRO A 162 5.80 4.68 3.37
N THR A 163 6.30 5.19 2.25
CA THR A 163 7.62 4.84 1.71
C THR A 163 8.11 5.94 0.75
N HIS A 164 9.25 5.71 0.11
CA HIS A 164 9.73 6.48 -1.04
C HIS A 164 9.85 5.56 -2.27
N GLY A 165 9.96 6.18 -3.43
CA GLY A 165 9.95 5.53 -4.73
C GLY A 165 11.03 4.48 -4.90
N ASP A 166 12.25 4.76 -4.45
CA ASP A 166 13.37 3.82 -4.58
C ASP A 166 13.15 2.54 -3.75
N ALA A 167 12.52 2.66 -2.58
CA ALA A 167 12.20 1.52 -1.72
C ALA A 167 11.07 0.63 -2.27
N THR A 168 10.29 1.10 -3.25
CA THR A 168 9.27 0.28 -3.90
C THR A 168 9.86 -0.78 -4.84
N GLY A 169 11.11 -0.59 -5.30
CA GLY A 169 11.74 -1.38 -6.35
C GLY A 169 11.24 -1.08 -7.77
N LEU A 170 10.39 -0.05 -7.94
CA LEU A 170 9.78 0.30 -9.21
C LEU A 170 10.51 1.48 -9.86
N LYS A 171 11.16 1.23 -11.00
CA LYS A 171 12.00 2.24 -11.70
C LYS A 171 11.27 3.55 -12.03
N TYR A 172 9.99 3.47 -12.39
CA TYR A 172 9.19 4.66 -12.72
C TYR A 172 8.90 5.54 -11.49
N LEU A 173 8.98 4.98 -10.29
CA LEU A 173 8.75 5.71 -9.05
C LEU A 173 10.05 6.26 -8.43
N ALA A 174 11.23 5.83 -8.90
CA ALA A 174 12.52 6.20 -8.35
C ALA A 174 12.68 7.73 -8.18
N GLY A 175 13.29 8.13 -7.07
CA GLY A 175 13.47 9.54 -6.69
C GLY A 175 12.22 10.27 -6.15
N LYS A 176 11.03 9.66 -6.17
CA LYS A 176 9.83 10.24 -5.53
C LYS A 176 9.86 10.00 -4.02
N THR A 177 9.45 10.99 -3.23
CA THR A 177 9.51 10.93 -1.77
C THR A 177 8.17 10.71 -1.09
N GLN A 178 7.07 11.00 -1.78
CA GLN A 178 5.72 10.81 -1.27
C GLN A 178 5.09 9.60 -1.93
N CYS A 179 5.32 8.43 -1.32
CA CYS A 179 4.86 7.16 -1.85
C CYS A 179 4.21 6.29 -0.79
N LEU A 180 3.38 5.37 -1.26
CA LEU A 180 2.74 4.31 -0.50
C LEU A 180 3.09 2.98 -1.14
N THR A 181 3.26 1.93 -0.34
CA THR A 181 3.50 0.57 -0.83
C THR A 181 2.74 -0.44 -0.01
N VAL A 182 2.29 -1.50 -0.66
CA VAL A 182 1.71 -2.67 0.01
C VAL A 182 2.78 -3.74 0.20
N LYS A 183 3.51 -4.03 -0.87
CA LYS A 183 4.61 -5.00 -0.95
C LYS A 183 5.64 -4.55 -1.99
N PRO A 184 6.86 -5.10 -1.98
CA PRO A 184 7.82 -4.86 -3.06
C PRO A 184 7.19 -5.15 -4.43
N GLY A 185 7.34 -4.22 -5.38
CA GLY A 185 6.68 -4.30 -6.69
C GLY A 185 5.25 -3.75 -6.75
N GLU A 186 4.64 -3.35 -5.62
CA GLU A 186 3.33 -2.70 -5.56
C GLU A 186 3.47 -1.36 -4.81
N GLY A 187 3.64 -0.29 -5.58
CA GLY A 187 3.87 1.06 -5.07
C GLY A 187 3.10 2.12 -5.84
N TYR A 188 2.76 3.21 -5.14
CA TYR A 188 2.02 4.34 -5.68
C TYR A 188 2.60 5.62 -5.11
N CYS A 189 2.91 6.60 -5.96
CA CYS A 189 3.41 7.90 -5.50
C CYS A 189 2.46 9.03 -5.86
N LYS A 190 2.57 10.14 -5.14
CA LYS A 190 1.97 11.39 -5.60
C LYS A 190 2.60 11.80 -6.94
N ALA A 191 1.77 12.44 -7.77
CA ALA A 191 2.23 13.09 -8.99
C ALA A 191 3.29 14.13 -8.65
#